data_AF-A0A2V9PB66-F1
#
_entry.id   AF-A0A2V9PB66-F1
#
_cell.length_a   1.000
_cell.length_b   1.000
_cell.length_c   1.000
_cell.angle_alpha   90.00
_cell.angle_beta   90.00
_cell.angle_gamma   90.00
#
_symmetry.space_group_name_H-M   'P 1'
#
loop_
_entity.id
_entity.type
_entity.pdbx_description
1 polymer ?
#
loop_
_entity_poly.entity_id
_entity_poly.type
_entity_poly.pdbx_seq_one_letter_code
_entity_poly.pdbx_strand_id
1 'polypeptide(L)'
;MACNPSILRQVPLFALLDDEETAVLASQVEVKNFAARQRIYKMGDPGERAYVLVSGSVRVTTVDEDHQEVVIDQPTPGEFFGFAS
;
A
#
# COMPACT_ATOMS: atom_id res chain seq x y z
N MET A 1 2.76 8.79 11.71
CA MET A 1 4.21 8.88 12.09
C MET A 1 5.01 8.96 10.80
N ALA A 2 6.07 9.80 10.76
CA ALA A 2 6.95 9.87 9.59
C ALA A 2 7.52 8.48 9.27
N CYS A 3 7.55 8.14 7.98
CA CYS A 3 8.07 6.85 7.55
C CYS A 3 9.57 6.76 7.83
N ASN A 4 10.07 5.57 8.17
CA ASN A 4 11.50 5.37 8.28
C ASN A 4 12.08 5.19 6.87
N PRO A 5 13.11 5.96 6.45
CA PRO A 5 13.71 5.83 5.11
C PRO A 5 14.18 4.40 4.80
N SER A 6 14.56 3.62 5.81
CA SER A 6 14.95 2.21 5.62
C SER A 6 13.82 1.33 5.09
N ILE A 7 12.55 1.68 5.36
CA ILE A 7 11.39 0.96 4.84
C ILE A 7 11.22 1.23 3.35
N LEU A 8 11.40 2.48 2.91
CA LEU A 8 11.30 2.84 1.50
C LEU A 8 12.36 2.14 0.65
N ARG A 9 13.56 1.92 1.20
CA ARG A 9 14.61 1.15 0.54
C ARG A 9 14.26 -0.31 0.25
N GLN A 10 13.31 -0.89 0.98
CA GLN A 10 12.84 -2.25 0.73
C GLN A 10 11.87 -2.33 -0.46
N VAL A 11 11.36 -1.17 -0.90
CA VAL A 11 10.42 -1.07 -2.01
C VAL A 11 11.23 -0.93 -3.30
N PRO A 12 11.15 -1.87 -4.25
CA PRO A 12 11.94 -1.84 -5.48
C PRO A 12 11.78 -0.55 -6.29
N LEU A 13 10.59 0.07 -6.24
CA LEU A 13 10.32 1.34 -6.92
C LEU A 13 11.18 2.50 -6.41
N PHE A 14 11.55 2.49 -5.12
CA PHE A 14 12.33 3.55 -4.48
C PHE A 14 13.80 3.17 -4.30
N ALA A 15 14.23 2.02 -4.81
CA ALA A 15 15.61 1.53 -4.66
C ALA A 15 16.65 2.40 -5.38
N LEU A 16 16.24 3.23 -6.35
CA LEU A 16 17.10 4.13 -7.11
C LEU A 16 17.24 5.52 -6.46
N LEU A 17 16.46 5.83 -5.43
CA LEU A 17 16.53 7.11 -4.73
C LEU A 17 17.76 7.16 -3.83
N ASP A 18 18.42 8.31 -3.78
CA ASP A 18 19.51 8.55 -2.83
C ASP A 18 19.00 8.79 -1.39
N ASP A 19 19.93 8.95 -0.44
CA ASP A 19 19.58 9.18 0.97
C ASP A 19 18.75 10.45 1.18
N GLU A 20 19.01 11.53 0.42
CA GLU A 20 18.30 12.79 0.55
C GLU A 20 16.89 12.70 -0.04
N GLU A 21 16.75 12.13 -1.24
CA GLU A 21 15.46 11.86 -1.89
C GLU A 21 14.59 10.94 -1.04
N THR A 22 15.19 9.88 -0.48
CA THR A 22 14.46 8.95 0.40
C THR A 22 14.01 9.65 1.68
N ALA A 23 14.82 10.55 2.27
CA ALA A 23 14.44 11.32 3.45
C ALA A 23 13.30 12.29 3.16
N VAL A 24 13.32 12.96 2.01
CA VAL A 24 12.20 13.82 1.56
C VAL A 24 10.94 12.99 1.38
N LEU A 25 11.00 11.86 0.69
CA LEU A 25 9.85 10.99 0.49
C LEU A 25 9.31 10.43 1.82
N ALA A 26 10.20 10.03 2.72
CA ALA A 26 9.88 9.57 4.07
C ALA A 26 9.11 10.60 4.90
N SER A 27 9.33 11.89 4.65
CA SER A 27 8.58 12.98 5.28
C SER A 27 7.18 13.19 4.70
N GLN A 28 6.94 12.76 3.46
CA GLN A 28 5.67 12.91 2.75
C GLN A 28 4.76 11.67 2.88
N VAL A 29 5.34 10.53 3.28
CA VAL A 29 4.61 9.27 3.45
C VAL A 29 4.37 8.96 4.93
N GLU A 30 3.24 8.28 5.19
CA GLU A 30 2.88 7.86 6.53
C GLU A 30 2.84 6.33 6.65
N VAL A 31 3.47 5.79 7.68
CA VAL A 31 3.33 4.36 8.04
C VAL A 31 2.01 4.17 8.77
N LYS A 32 1.17 3.30 8.23
CA LYS A 32 -0.13 2.95 8.79
C LYS A 32 -0.23 1.45 9.02
N ASN A 33 -0.54 1.08 10.26
CA ASN A 33 -0.74 -0.32 10.65
C ASN A 33 -2.22 -0.65 10.65
N PHE A 34 -2.56 -1.84 10.17
CA PHE A 34 -3.92 -2.35 10.13
C PHE A 34 -3.98 -3.67 10.90
N ALA A 35 -5.05 -3.89 11.64
CA ALA A 35 -5.31 -5.15 12.30
C ALA A 35 -5.71 -6.23 11.28
N ALA A 36 -5.58 -7.50 11.66
CA ALA A 36 -6.04 -8.60 10.83
C ALA A 36 -7.53 -8.43 10.48
N ARG A 37 -7.86 -8.62 9.19
CA ARG A 37 -9.22 -8.42 8.63
C ARG A 37 -9.75 -6.99 8.70
N GLN A 38 -8.93 -6.00 9.02
CA GLN A 38 -9.32 -4.60 8.93
C GLN A 38 -9.36 -4.16 7.47
N ARG A 39 -10.43 -3.45 7.09
CA ARG A 39 -10.54 -2.84 5.75
C ARG A 39 -9.57 -1.66 5.64
N ILE A 40 -8.72 -1.69 4.60
CA ILE A 40 -7.71 -0.64 4.33
C ILE A 40 -8.34 0.51 3.54
N TYR A 41 -9.05 0.20 2.46
CA TYR A 41 -9.77 1.13 1.60
C TYR A 41 -11.01 0.44 0.99
N LYS A 42 -11.86 1.21 0.32
CA LYS A 42 -13.01 0.73 -0.43
C LYS A 42 -12.94 1.29 -1.85
N MET A 43 -13.39 0.51 -2.83
CA MET A 43 -13.53 1.00 -4.20
C MET A 43 -14.52 2.18 -4.28
N GLY A 44 -14.15 3.22 -5.02
CA GLY A 44 -14.92 4.47 -5.14
C GLY A 44 -14.86 5.41 -3.93
N ASP A 45 -13.99 5.17 -2.95
CA ASP A 45 -13.76 6.14 -1.88
C ASP A 45 -13.00 7.36 -2.47
N PRO A 46 -13.44 8.60 -2.25
CA PRO A 46 -12.89 9.80 -2.92
C PRO A 46 -11.46 10.15 -2.48
N GLY A 47 -10.87 9.36 -1.58
CA GLY A 47 -9.47 9.47 -1.21
C GLY A 47 -8.63 8.52 -2.04
N GLU A 48 -8.14 8.96 -3.20
CA GLU A 48 -7.10 8.26 -3.95
C GLU A 48 -5.83 8.17 -3.09
N ARG A 49 -5.61 7.02 -2.44
CA ARG A 49 -4.40 6.73 -1.68
C ARG A 49 -3.83 5.42 -2.20
N ALA A 50 -2.59 5.48 -2.64
CA ALA A 50 -1.80 4.29 -2.89
C ALA A 50 -1.15 3.81 -1.60
N TYR A 51 -1.00 2.49 -1.49
CA TYR A 51 -0.34 1.84 -0.37
C TYR A 51 0.77 0.95 -0.89
N VAL A 52 1.83 0.81 -0.09
CA VAL A 52 2.87 -0.19 -0.29
C VAL A 52 2.79 -1.18 0.84
N LEU A 53 2.77 -2.48 0.52
CA LEU A 53 2.84 -3.49 1.55
C LEU A 53 4.28 -3.57 2.08
N VAL A 54 4.49 -3.19 3.35
CA VAL A 54 5.82 -3.31 3.99
C VAL A 54 6.01 -4.68 4.62
N SER A 55 4.97 -5.19 5.28
CA SER A 55 4.98 -6.47 5.98
C SER A 55 3.57 -6.99 6.19
N GLY A 56 3.41 -8.31 6.22
CA GLY A 56 2.13 -8.99 6.41
C GLY A 56 1.53 -9.49 5.10
N SER A 57 0.21 -9.55 5.05
CA SER A 57 -0.53 -10.03 3.88
C SER A 57 -1.77 -9.18 3.67
N VAL A 58 -1.96 -8.72 2.44
CA VAL A 58 -3.13 -7.96 2.01
C VAL A 58 -3.79 -8.72 0.87
N ARG A 59 -5.11 -8.68 0.85
CA ARG A 59 -5.92 -9.26 -0.21
C ARG A 59 -6.85 -8.17 -0.71
N VAL A 60 -6.76 -7.87 -1.99
CA VAL A 60 -7.68 -6.96 -2.66
C VAL A 60 -8.83 -7.80 -3.19
N THR A 61 -10.03 -7.48 -2.72
CA THR A 61 -11.26 -8.13 -3.17
C THR A 61 -12.14 -7.12 -3.88
N THR A 62 -12.88 -7.60 -4.86
CA THR A 62 -14.01 -6.89 -5.47
C THR A 62 -15.28 -7.71 -5.32
N VAL A 63 -16.41 -7.06 -5.55
CA VAL A 63 -17.72 -7.71 -5.62
C VAL A 63 -18.09 -7.84 -7.09
N ASP A 64 -18.37 -9.05 -7.55
CA ASP A 64 -18.83 -9.31 -8.92
C ASP A 64 -20.33 -9.02 -9.09
N GLU A 65 -20.85 -9.24 -10.30
CA GLU A 65 -22.28 -9.04 -10.61
C GLU A 65 -23.21 -9.93 -9.76
N ASP A 66 -22.74 -11.10 -9.35
CA ASP A 66 -23.45 -12.08 -8.51
C ASP A 66 -23.32 -11.80 -7.00
N HIS A 67 -22.76 -10.65 -6.63
CA HIS A 67 -22.56 -10.21 -5.24
C HIS A 67 -21.59 -11.11 -4.45
N GLN A 68 -20.67 -11.80 -5.12
CA GLN A 68 -19.65 -12.63 -4.51
C GLN A 68 -18.33 -11.87 -4.36
N GLU A 69 -17.64 -12.12 -3.25
CA GLU A 69 -16.30 -11.55 -3.03
C GLU A 69 -15.26 -12.35 -3.83
N VAL A 70 -14.69 -11.71 -4.84
CA VAL A 70 -13.62 -12.28 -5.67
C VAL A 70 -12.31 -11.59 -5.35
N VAL A 71 -11.26 -12.39 -5.16
CA VAL A 71 -9.90 -11.88 -4.98
C VAL A 71 -9.33 -11.47 -6.32
N ILE A 72 -9.03 -10.19 -6.48
CA ILE A 72 -8.45 -9.67 -7.73
C ILE A 72 -6.94 -9.50 -7.62
N ASP A 73 -6.41 -9.31 -6.40
CA ASP A 73 -4.98 -9.11 -6.20
C ASP A 73 -4.54 -9.51 -4.78
N GLN A 74 -3.27 -9.90 -4.65
CA GLN A 74 -2.59 -10.25 -3.40
C GLN A 74 -1.17 -9.70 -3.44
N PRO A 75 -0.97 -8.39 -3.17
CA PRO A 75 0.35 -7.78 -3.20
C PRO A 75 1.26 -8.42 -2.16
N THR A 76 2.51 -8.62 -2.54
CA THR A 76 3.60 -9.08 -1.70
C THR A 76 4.37 -7.90 -1.08
N PRO A 77 5.18 -8.12 -0.04
CA PRO A 77 5.98 -7.04 0.54
C PRO A 77 6.87 -6.35 -0.52
N GLY A 78 6.75 -5.03 -0.62
CA GLY A 78 7.39 -4.19 -1.64
C GLY A 78 6.51 -3.84 -2.83
N GLU A 79 5.34 -4.48 -2.98
CA GLU A 79 4.38 -4.17 -4.05
C GLU A 79 3.38 -3.09 -3.63
N PHE A 80 2.89 -2.38 -4.64
CA PHE A 80 1.90 -1.33 -4.48
C PHE A 80 0.50 -1.84 -4.76
N PHE A 81 -0.49 -1.21 -4.12
CA PHE A 81 -1.90 -1.45 -4.38
C PHE A 81 -2.73 -0.19 -4.12
N GLY A 82 -3.97 -0.15 -4.61
CA GLY A 82 -4.90 0.97 -4.42
C GLY A 82 -4.77 2.11 -5.44
N PHE A 83 -4.03 1.93 -6.54
CA PHE A 83 -3.88 2.94 -7.62
C PHE A 83 -5.08 3.02 -8.58
N ALA A 84 -5.89 1.97 -8.66
CA ALA A 84 -7.02 1.88 -9.58
C ALA A 84 -8.21 1.34 -8.80
N SER A 85 -9.08 2.23 -8.32
CA SER A 85 -10.30 1.89 -7.61
C SER A 85 -11.38 2.92 -7.89
#